data_AF-A0A6J1LA60-F1
#
_entry.id   AF-A0A6J1LA60-F1
#
_cell.length_a   1.000
_cell.length_b   1.000
_cell.length_c   1.000
_cell.angle_alpha   90.00
_cell.angle_beta   90.00
_cell.angle_gamma   90.00
#
_symmetry.space_group_name_H-M   'P 1'
#
loop_
_entity.id
_entity.type
_entity.pdbx_description
1 polymer ?
#
loop_
_entity_poly.entity_id
_entity_poly.type
_entity_poly.pdbx_seq_one_letter_code
_entity_poly.pdbx_strand_id
1 'polypeptide(L)'
;MSIPFSGTLRRSGGIVSAIGKQLRSVNLKGVKRITVQFDPFAENVKATREFLFLLSTPKVSQSNPKCIVKPDIVCDRSPAFIKFALIDSAQEQSKVKEIRFNSDNLNTLELLQLLNKHVSTLAPPEEIAKKVLTKAEKQKLGGGAGGKKPIKKK
;
A
#
# COMPACT_ATOMS: atom_id res chain seq x y z
N MET A 1 -15.18 -5.11 -40.88
CA MET A 1 -13.90 -5.62 -40.37
C MET A 1 -13.22 -4.51 -39.59
N SER A 2 -12.96 -4.69 -38.29
CA SER A 2 -12.29 -3.69 -37.43
C SER A 2 -10.78 -3.78 -37.59
N ILE A 3 -10.13 -2.64 -37.85
CA ILE A 3 -8.67 -2.55 -37.92
C ILE A 3 -8.12 -2.85 -36.52
N PRO A 4 -7.21 -3.83 -36.34
CA PRO A 4 -6.59 -4.10 -35.06
C PRO A 4 -5.76 -2.87 -34.64
N PHE A 5 -5.90 -2.45 -33.38
CA PHE A 5 -5.18 -1.31 -32.83
C PHE A 5 -3.66 -1.52 -32.95
N SER A 6 -3.02 -0.75 -33.84
CA SER A 6 -1.59 -0.83 -34.18
C SER A 6 -0.78 0.32 -33.55
N GLY A 7 -1.09 0.67 -32.30
CA GLY A 7 -0.38 1.70 -31.53
C GLY A 7 0.38 1.13 -30.32
N THR A 8 1.31 1.90 -29.77
CA THR A 8 1.87 1.60 -28.44
C THR A 8 0.98 2.21 -27.36
N LEU A 9 0.42 1.38 -26.46
CA LEU A 9 -0.25 1.85 -25.25
C LEU A 9 0.82 2.37 -24.25
N ARG A 10 1.47 3.49 -24.57
CA ARG A 10 2.38 4.16 -23.63
C ARG A 10 1.55 4.90 -22.59
N ARG A 11 1.75 4.57 -21.31
CA ARG A 11 1.17 5.33 -20.20
C ARG A 11 1.80 6.73 -20.20
N SER A 12 0.97 7.76 -20.12
CA SER A 12 1.40 9.16 -20.11
C SER A 12 2.37 9.45 -18.97
N GLY A 13 3.28 10.42 -19.17
CA GLY A 13 4.24 10.89 -18.17
C GLY A 13 3.73 12.06 -17.30
N GLY A 14 2.46 12.44 -17.43
CA GLY A 14 1.89 13.59 -16.74
C GLY A 14 1.72 13.41 -15.23
N ILE A 15 1.39 14.50 -14.55
CA ILE A 15 1.25 14.58 -13.08
C ILE A 15 0.24 13.54 -12.54
N VAL A 16 -0.91 13.39 -13.20
CA VAL A 16 -1.94 12.41 -12.81
C VAL A 16 -1.41 10.96 -12.89
N SER A 17 -0.60 10.66 -13.90
CA SER A 17 0.04 9.35 -14.04
C SER A 17 1.09 9.13 -12.95
N ALA A 18 1.86 10.16 -12.58
CA ALA A 18 2.80 10.10 -11.47
C ALA A 18 2.09 9.83 -10.12
N ILE A 19 0.98 10.51 -9.85
CA ILE A 19 0.13 10.26 -8.68
C ILE A 19 -0.37 8.81 -8.69
N GLY A 20 -0.88 8.33 -9.82
CA GLY A 20 -1.34 6.95 -9.97
C GLY A 20 -0.23 5.90 -9.77
N LYS A 21 1.02 6.20 -10.13
CA LYS A 21 2.17 5.33 -9.84
C LYS A 21 2.47 5.30 -8.35
N GLN A 22 2.53 6.46 -7.70
CA GLN A 22 2.80 6.55 -6.27
C GLN A 22 1.70 5.90 -5.43
N LEU A 23 0.44 6.01 -5.85
CA LEU A 23 -0.69 5.39 -5.15
C LEU A 23 -0.61 3.85 -5.15
N ARG A 24 -0.03 3.25 -6.19
CA ARG A 24 0.15 1.79 -6.27
C ARG A 24 1.24 1.27 -5.34
N SER A 25 2.22 2.10 -4.99
CA SER A 25 3.28 1.73 -4.04
C SER A 25 2.89 2.00 -2.59
N VAL A 26 1.74 2.62 -2.32
CA VAL A 26 1.27 2.87 -0.97
C VAL A 26 0.93 1.55 -0.27
N ASN A 27 1.49 1.36 0.92
CA ASN A 27 1.18 0.25 1.81
C ASN A 27 0.96 0.76 3.24
N LEU A 28 -0.23 0.51 3.80
CA LEU A 28 -0.62 0.99 5.14
C LEU A 28 -0.47 -0.07 6.25
N LYS A 29 0.18 -1.21 5.99
CA LYS A 29 0.31 -2.30 6.96
C LYS A 29 1.03 -1.92 8.26
N GLY A 30 1.96 -0.97 8.22
CA GLY A 30 2.68 -0.48 9.41
C GLY A 30 1.92 0.58 10.23
N VAL A 31 0.72 1.01 9.78
CA VAL A 31 -0.01 2.14 10.35
C VAL A 31 -1.25 1.67 11.10
N LYS A 32 -1.44 2.19 12.31
CA LYS A 32 -2.61 1.95 13.15
C LYS A 32 -3.71 2.96 12.89
N ARG A 33 -3.36 4.25 12.83
CA ARG A 33 -4.32 5.34 12.64
C ARG A 33 -3.68 6.49 11.86
N ILE A 34 -4.44 7.05 10.92
CA ILE A 34 -4.10 8.27 10.20
C ILE A 34 -5.07 9.35 10.64
N THR A 35 -4.56 10.46 11.16
CA THR A 35 -5.35 11.64 11.50
C THR A 35 -4.98 12.75 10.54
N VAL A 36 -5.94 13.23 9.75
CA VAL A 36 -5.73 14.33 8.81
C VAL A 36 -6.44 15.55 9.38
N GLN A 37 -5.69 16.49 9.95
CA GLN A 37 -6.26 17.72 10.48
C GLN A 37 -6.15 18.84 9.45
N PHE A 38 -7.26 19.50 9.15
CA PHE A 38 -7.25 20.68 8.29
C PHE A 38 -8.43 21.62 8.57
N ASP A 39 -8.23 22.88 8.24
CA ASP A 39 -9.27 23.91 8.21
C ASP A 39 -9.78 24.09 6.77
N PRO A 40 -11.06 23.82 6.47
CA PRO A 40 -11.58 23.91 5.10
C PRO A 40 -11.58 25.33 4.54
N PHE A 41 -11.49 26.35 5.40
CA PHE A 41 -11.49 27.77 5.00
C PHE A 41 -10.08 28.32 4.77
N ALA A 42 -9.03 27.57 5.11
CA ALA A 42 -7.66 27.99 4.83
C ALA A 42 -7.30 27.79 3.35
N GLU A 43 -6.51 28.71 2.80
CA GLU A 43 -6.20 28.78 1.37
C GLU A 43 -5.43 27.55 0.86
N ASN A 44 -4.51 27.02 1.68
CA ASN A 44 -3.54 26.00 1.28
C ASN A 44 -3.96 24.56 1.66
N VAL A 45 -5.26 24.25 1.59
CA VAL A 45 -5.79 22.96 2.11
C VAL A 45 -6.22 21.99 1.02
N LYS A 46 -6.22 22.43 -0.24
CA LYS A 46 -6.58 21.60 -1.40
C LYS A 46 -5.76 20.32 -1.49
N ALA A 47 -4.43 20.41 -1.34
CA ALA A 47 -3.56 19.24 -1.43
C ALA A 47 -3.83 18.21 -0.32
N THR A 48 -4.05 18.67 0.92
CA THR A 48 -4.38 17.81 2.05
C THR A 48 -5.72 17.08 1.85
N ARG A 49 -6.73 17.78 1.31
CA ARG A 49 -8.05 17.20 1.00
C ARG A 49 -7.97 16.16 -0.12
N GLU A 50 -7.24 16.47 -1.19
CA GLU A 50 -7.01 15.52 -2.28
C GLU A 50 -6.24 14.28 -1.77
N PHE A 51 -5.25 14.47 -0.91
CA PHE A 51 -4.51 13.36 -0.30
C PHE A 51 -5.41 12.48 0.58
N LEU A 52 -6.29 13.07 1.40
CA LEU A 52 -7.28 12.33 2.19
C LEU A 52 -8.20 11.50 1.30
N PHE A 53 -8.68 12.07 0.19
CA PHE A 53 -9.51 11.35 -0.77
C PHE A 53 -8.77 10.13 -1.35
N LEU A 54 -7.50 10.29 -1.74
CA LEU A 54 -6.70 9.19 -2.28
C LEU A 54 -6.48 8.07 -1.25
N LEU A 55 -6.27 8.40 0.02
CA LEU A 55 -6.17 7.41 1.11
C LEU A 55 -7.48 6.66 1.36
N SER A 56 -8.63 7.32 1.16
CA SER A 56 -9.95 6.71 1.34
C SER A 56 -10.35 5.76 0.22
N THR A 57 -9.58 5.69 -0.88
CA THR A 57 -9.88 4.79 -1.98
C THR A 57 -9.83 3.32 -1.53
N PRO A 58 -10.71 2.45 -2.06
CA PRO A 58 -10.82 1.07 -1.60
C PRO A 58 -9.52 0.29 -1.78
N LYS A 59 -8.74 0.59 -2.82
CA LYS A 59 -7.44 -0.06 -3.08
C LYS A 59 -6.45 0.18 -1.96
N VAL A 60 -6.39 1.41 -1.44
CA VAL A 60 -5.50 1.77 -0.35
C VAL A 60 -6.03 1.25 0.98
N SER A 61 -7.35 1.38 1.23
CA SER A 61 -7.99 0.85 2.44
C SER A 61 -7.85 -0.68 2.57
N GLN A 62 -7.89 -1.43 1.46
CA GLN A 62 -7.69 -2.88 1.44
C GLN A 62 -6.28 -3.31 1.88
N SER A 63 -5.26 -2.45 1.74
CA SER A 63 -3.90 -2.79 2.16
C SER A 63 -3.79 -3.05 3.67
N ASN A 64 -4.59 -2.33 4.47
CA ASN A 64 -4.74 -2.56 5.89
C ASN A 64 -6.16 -2.16 6.34
N PRO A 65 -7.10 -3.12 6.41
CA PRO A 65 -8.48 -2.84 6.83
C PRO A 65 -8.60 -2.47 8.32
N LYS A 66 -7.57 -2.73 9.13
CA LYS A 66 -7.54 -2.34 10.55
C LYS A 66 -7.09 -0.89 10.74
N CYS A 67 -6.51 -0.26 9.71
CA CYS A 67 -6.08 1.13 9.78
C CYS A 67 -7.30 2.05 9.79
N ILE A 68 -7.39 2.92 10.80
CA ILE A 68 -8.45 3.91 10.90
C ILE A 68 -7.98 5.21 10.26
N VAL A 69 -8.64 5.65 9.20
CA VAL A 69 -8.43 6.98 8.60
C VAL A 69 -9.49 7.92 9.16
N LYS A 70 -9.06 8.88 9.99
CA LYS A 70 -9.94 9.86 10.62
C LYS A 70 -9.61 11.28 10.10
N PRO A 71 -10.54 11.95 9.42
CA PRO A 71 -10.43 13.39 9.19
C PRO A 71 -10.78 14.15 10.48
N ASP A 72 -10.00 15.17 10.79
CA ASP A 72 -10.22 16.09 11.90
C ASP A 72 -10.40 17.49 11.33
N ILE A 73 -11.65 17.97 11.31
CA ILE A 73 -12.01 19.22 10.63
C ILE A 73 -12.12 20.28 11.70
N VAL A 74 -11.28 21.31 11.62
CA VAL A 74 -11.15 22.37 12.61
C VAL A 74 -11.41 23.73 11.94
N CYS A 75 -11.74 24.78 12.69
CA CYS A 75 -12.01 26.13 12.17
C CYS A 75 -11.15 27.22 12.85
N ASP A 76 -10.02 26.83 13.43
CA ASP A 76 -9.19 27.70 14.27
C ASP A 76 -8.05 28.37 13.48
N ARG A 77 -8.11 28.36 12.13
CA ARG A 77 -7.02 28.79 11.22
C ARG A 77 -5.69 28.06 11.49
N SER A 78 -5.76 26.88 12.09
CA SER A 78 -4.59 26.06 12.39
C SER A 78 -3.97 25.52 11.09
N PRO A 79 -2.63 25.39 11.03
CA PRO A 79 -1.96 24.79 9.87
C PRO A 79 -2.41 23.34 9.66
N ALA A 80 -2.44 22.92 8.40
CA ALA A 80 -2.85 21.57 8.06
C ALA A 80 -1.71 20.57 8.33
N PHE A 81 -2.04 19.45 8.94
CA PHE A 81 -1.06 18.39 9.17
C PHE A 81 -1.68 17.00 9.10
N ILE A 82 -0.83 16.04 8.75
CA ILE A 82 -1.17 14.63 8.67
C ILE A 82 -0.33 13.88 9.69
N LYS A 83 -1.00 13.16 10.59
CA LYS A 83 -0.40 12.39 11.66
C LYS A 83 -0.60 10.90 11.42
N PHE A 84 0.49 10.14 11.41
CA PHE A 84 0.51 8.68 11.31
C PHE A 84 0.90 8.09 12.66
N ALA A 85 -0.01 7.35 13.28
CA ALA A 85 0.28 6.52 14.44
C ALA A 85 0.69 5.12 13.96
N LEU A 86 1.91 4.70 14.28
CA LEU A 86 2.46 3.41 13.87
C LEU A 86 2.01 2.28 14.80
N ILE A 87 2.00 1.06 14.28
CA ILE A 87 1.79 -0.18 15.05
C ILE A 87 3.07 -0.49 15.83
N ASP A 88 2.95 -1.12 17.00
CA ASP A 88 4.06 -1.42 17.92
C ASP A 88 5.22 -2.16 17.22
N SER A 89 4.93 -3.14 16.35
CA SER A 89 5.96 -3.85 15.55
C SER A 89 6.73 -2.94 14.58
N ALA A 90 6.08 -1.90 14.04
CA ALA A 90 6.72 -0.92 13.16
C ALA A 90 7.44 0.19 13.95
N GLN A 91 7.02 0.46 15.19
CA GLN A 91 7.69 1.38 16.10
C GLN A 91 9.07 0.85 16.52
N GLU A 92 9.22 -0.46 16.71
CA GLU A 92 10.51 -1.07 17.06
C GLU A 92 11.54 -0.88 15.95
N GLN A 93 11.12 -1.00 14.68
CA GLN A 93 12.00 -0.83 13.52
C GLN A 93 12.43 0.63 13.33
N SER A 94 11.55 1.58 13.59
CA SER A 94 11.78 3.01 13.35
C SER A 94 12.19 3.81 14.58
N LYS A 95 12.06 3.24 15.79
CA LYS A 95 12.21 3.91 17.11
C LYS A 95 11.31 5.12 17.32
N VAL A 96 10.34 5.37 16.44
CA VAL A 96 9.45 6.54 16.46
C VAL A 96 8.01 6.08 16.64
N LYS A 97 7.26 6.75 17.53
CA LYS A 97 5.85 6.43 17.80
C LYS A 97 4.89 7.02 16.77
N GLU A 98 5.19 8.24 16.31
CA GLU A 98 4.32 9.01 15.44
C GLU A 98 5.13 9.76 14.37
N ILE A 99 4.63 9.76 13.14
CA ILE A 99 5.18 10.57 12.05
C ILE A 99 4.19 11.68 11.74
N ARG A 100 4.66 12.93 11.60
CA ARG A 100 3.83 14.08 11.26
C ARG A 100 4.34 14.74 9.99
N PHE A 101 3.44 14.99 9.04
CA PHE A 101 3.71 15.80 7.85
C PHE A 101 2.96 17.12 7.98
N ASN A 102 3.67 18.23 7.88
CA ASN A 102 3.07 19.56 7.80
C ASN A 102 2.78 19.82 6.32
N SER A 103 1.51 20.04 5.96
CA SER A 103 1.07 20.05 4.56
C SER A 103 0.87 21.43 3.95
N ASP A 104 1.19 22.51 4.67
CA ASP A 104 0.93 23.90 4.23
C ASP A 104 1.58 24.26 2.88
N ASN A 105 2.77 23.72 2.59
CA ASN A 105 3.53 24.00 1.37
C ASN A 105 3.85 22.74 0.55
N LEU A 106 3.09 21.66 0.73
CA LEU A 106 3.34 20.38 0.07
C LEU A 106 2.26 20.05 -0.96
N ASN A 107 2.71 19.57 -2.13
CA ASN A 107 1.82 19.06 -3.16
C ASN A 107 1.34 17.63 -2.84
N THR A 108 0.22 17.23 -3.45
CA THR A 108 -0.33 15.87 -3.31
C THR A 108 0.66 14.77 -3.69
N LEU A 109 1.40 14.99 -4.78
CA LEU A 109 2.44 14.08 -5.26
C LEU A 109 3.55 13.92 -4.22
N GLU A 110 4.01 15.03 -3.63
CA GLU A 110 5.09 15.04 -2.64
C GLU A 110 4.64 14.35 -1.36
N LEU A 111 3.41 14.61 -0.90
CA LEU A 111 2.82 13.90 0.25
C LEU A 111 2.79 12.38 0.04
N LEU A 112 2.43 11.91 -1.16
CA LEU A 112 2.45 10.49 -1.49
C LEU A 112 3.88 9.92 -1.57
N GLN A 113 4.83 10.69 -2.09
CA GLN A 113 6.24 10.28 -2.11
C GLN A 113 6.81 10.18 -0.70
N LEU A 114 6.53 11.15 0.16
CA LEU A 114 6.96 11.15 1.57
C LEU A 114 6.33 9.98 2.33
N LEU A 115 5.04 9.72 2.11
CA LEU A 115 4.38 8.54 2.64
C LEU A 115 5.11 7.26 2.22
N ASN A 116 5.44 7.11 0.94
CA ASN A 116 6.10 5.90 0.47
C ASN A 116 7.55 5.76 1.00
N LYS A 117 8.26 6.87 1.18
CA LYS A 117 9.61 6.86 1.76
C LYS A 117 9.61 6.47 3.24
N HIS A 118 8.68 7.03 4.02
CA HIS A 118 8.72 6.95 5.49
C HIS A 118 7.76 5.93 6.10
N VAL A 119 6.66 5.61 5.43
CA VAL A 119 5.59 4.78 6.00
C VAL A 119 5.55 3.40 5.36
N SER A 120 5.62 3.31 4.02
CA SER A 120 5.55 1.97 3.37
C SER A 120 6.81 1.14 3.56
N THR A 121 7.95 1.76 3.85
CA THR A 121 9.21 1.08 4.22
C THR A 121 9.11 0.39 5.58
N LEU A 122 8.19 0.84 6.45
CA LEU A 122 7.94 0.28 7.78
C LEU A 122 6.85 -0.79 7.78
N ALA A 123 6.39 -1.23 6.60
CA ALA A 123 5.50 -2.36 6.52
C ALA A 123 6.24 -3.60 7.06
N PRO A 124 5.68 -4.32 8.06
CA PRO A 124 6.31 -5.52 8.55
C PRO A 124 6.49 -6.49 7.37
N PRO A 125 7.66 -7.15 7.25
CA PRO A 125 7.87 -8.15 6.22
C PRO A 125 6.80 -9.22 6.41
N GLU A 126 6.04 -9.48 5.34
CA GLU A 126 5.03 -10.51 5.36
C GLU A 126 5.74 -11.83 5.69
N GLU A 127 5.45 -12.37 6.88
CA GLU A 127 5.72 -13.77 7.13
C GLU A 127 4.92 -14.54 6.09
N ILE A 128 5.63 -15.06 5.08
CA ILE A 128 5.09 -15.93 4.06
C ILE A 128 4.43 -17.07 4.82
N ALA A 129 3.11 -17.00 4.97
CA ALA A 129 2.32 -18.09 5.49
C ALA A 129 2.63 -19.29 4.60
N LYS A 130 3.45 -20.18 5.16
CA LYS A 130 3.93 -21.47 4.67
C LYS A 130 3.36 -21.83 3.30
N LYS A 131 4.23 -21.90 2.28
CA LYS A 131 3.97 -22.63 1.03
C LYS A 131 3.12 -23.87 1.34
N VAL A 132 1.83 -23.81 1.03
CA VAL A 132 0.96 -24.98 1.13
C VAL A 132 1.39 -25.88 -0.01
N LEU A 133 2.20 -26.88 0.31
CA LEU A 133 2.58 -27.94 -0.63
C LEU A 133 1.29 -28.55 -1.16
N THR A 134 1.06 -28.43 -2.46
CA THR A 134 -0.06 -29.11 -3.12
C THR A 134 0.18 -30.62 -3.03
N LYS A 135 -0.90 -31.42 -2.95
CA LYS A 135 -0.83 -32.90 -2.83
C LYS A 135 0.11 -33.56 -3.86
N ALA A 136 0.32 -32.93 -5.01
CA ALA A 136 1.21 -33.38 -6.08
C ALA A 136 2.71 -33.38 -5.69
N GLU A 137 3.16 -32.47 -4.84
CA GLU A 137 4.57 -32.41 -4.42
C GLU A 137 4.91 -33.46 -3.35
N LYS A 138 3.93 -33.84 -2.52
CA LYS A 138 4.12 -34.88 -1.49
C LYS A 138 4.18 -36.30 -2.08
N GLN A 139 3.54 -36.55 -3.23
CA GLN A 139 3.60 -37.83 -3.92
C GLN A 139 4.93 -38.07 -4.65
N LYS A 140 5.63 -37.03 -5.10
CA LYS A 140 6.94 -37.17 -5.76
C LYS A 140 8.07 -37.55 -4.81
N LEU A 141 7.95 -37.22 -3.53
CA LEU A 141 8.96 -37.54 -2.50
C LEU A 141 8.75 -38.90 -1.80
N GLY A 142 7.57 -39.53 -1.95
CA GLY A 142 7.20 -40.76 -1.22
C GLY A 142 7.05 -42.03 -2.07
N GLY A 143 7.28 -41.97 -3.39
CA GLY A 143 6.98 -43.09 -4.30
C GLY A 143 8.20 -43.55 -5.10
N GLY A 144 9.17 -44.17 -4.42
CA GLY A 144 10.41 -44.63 -5.04
C GLY A 144 11.00 -45.90 -4.42
N ALA A 145 10.17 -46.85 -3.98
CA ALA A 145 10.61 -48.20 -3.63
C ALA A 145 9.46 -49.19 -3.81
N GLY A 146 9.64 -50.20 -4.66
CA GLY A 146 8.71 -51.34 -4.76
C GLY A 146 8.47 -51.81 -6.20
N GLY A 147 9.32 -52.73 -6.65
CA GLY A 147 9.31 -53.27 -8.01
C GLY A 147 8.05 -54.03 -8.42
N LYS A 148 7.72 -53.96 -9.71
CA LYS A 148 6.84 -54.91 -10.39
C LYS A 148 7.66 -55.77 -11.36
N LYS A 149 7.68 -57.07 -11.07
CA LYS A 149 8.23 -58.15 -11.90
C LYS A 149 7.69 -58.11 -13.34
N PRO A 150 8.48 -58.50 -14.36
CA PRO A 150 8.01 -58.61 -15.73
C PRO A 150 7.15 -59.87 -15.91
N ILE A 151 5.97 -59.71 -16.51
CA ILE A 151 5.11 -60.82 -16.93
C ILE A 151 5.63 -61.33 -18.29
N LYS A 152 6.07 -62.60 -18.33
CA LYS A 152 6.42 -63.33 -19.56
C LYS A 152 5.15 -63.61 -20.36
N LYS A 153 5.12 -63.20 -21.63
CA LYS A 153 4.15 -63.69 -22.62
C LYS A 153 4.57 -65.10 -23.07
N LYS A 154 3.64 -66.05 -22.96
CA LYS A 154 3.62 -67.29 -23.74
C LYS A 154 2.76 -67.05 -24.97
#